data_AF-X1TQT2-F1
#
_entry.id   AF-X1TQT2-F1
#
_cell.length_a   1.000
_cell.length_b   1.000
_cell.length_c   1.000
_cell.angle_alpha   90.00
_cell.angle_beta   90.00
_cell.angle_gamma   90.00
#
_symmetry.space_group_name_H-M   'P 1'
#
loop_
_entity.id
_entity.type
_entity.pdbx_description
1 polymer ?
#
loop_
_entity_poly.entity_id
_entity_poly.type
_entity_poly.pdbx_seq_one_letter_code
_entity_poly.pdbx_strand_id
1 'polypeptide(L)'
;VDFDGRANVFADIPLIRKTCGPAPMAVSPDGDVFINANDAPYPYGYSLLRIDPNGNYETYASEIYGDPLGAVVSSDGQWLYISENGAIDKIPLIGSD
;
A
#
# COMPACT_ATOMS: atom_id res chain seq x y z
N VAL A 1 9.95 -12.71 -7.42
CA VAL A 1 10.95 -13.65 -7.97
C VAL A 1 12.28 -13.26 -7.33
N ASP A 2 12.83 -14.11 -6.48
CA ASP A 2 14.20 -13.94 -5.97
C ASP A 2 15.19 -14.62 -6.95
N PHE A 3 16.48 -14.40 -6.76
CA PHE A 3 17.52 -14.95 -7.66
C PHE A 3 17.64 -16.49 -7.60
N ASP A 4 17.01 -17.12 -6.59
CA ASP A 4 17.03 -18.56 -6.34
C ASP A 4 15.67 -19.25 -6.58
N GLY A 5 14.63 -18.50 -6.99
CA GLY A 5 13.28 -19.04 -7.21
C GLY A 5 12.53 -19.50 -5.95
N ARG A 6 12.90 -19.04 -4.75
CA ARG A 6 12.20 -19.28 -3.48
C ARG A 6 11.11 -18.25 -3.16
N ALA A 7 10.76 -17.38 -4.10
CA ALA A 7 9.62 -16.49 -3.95
C ALA A 7 8.33 -17.28 -3.70
N ASN A 8 7.60 -16.91 -2.65
CA ASN A 8 6.29 -17.48 -2.31
C ASN A 8 5.24 -16.37 -2.28
N VAL A 9 3.98 -16.74 -2.54
CA VAL A 9 2.85 -15.83 -2.30
C VAL A 9 2.73 -15.65 -0.79
N PHE A 10 2.81 -14.39 -0.32
CA PHE A 10 2.68 -14.07 1.09
C PHE A 10 1.25 -13.62 1.46
N ALA A 11 0.53 -13.00 0.53
CA ALA A 11 -0.87 -12.61 0.68
C ALA A 11 -1.63 -12.77 -0.66
N ASP A 12 -2.88 -13.24 -0.59
CA ASP A 12 -3.83 -13.19 -1.73
C ASP A 12 -4.90 -12.13 -1.44
N ILE A 13 -5.01 -11.14 -2.33
CA ILE A 13 -5.89 -9.99 -2.17
C ILE A 13 -6.82 -9.92 -3.38
N PRO A 14 -7.98 -10.62 -3.34
CA PRO A 14 -8.90 -10.69 -4.47
C PRO A 14 -9.44 -9.32 -4.93
N LEU A 15 -9.43 -8.32 -4.05
CA LEU A 15 -9.90 -6.96 -4.33
C LEU A 15 -9.05 -6.28 -5.43
N ILE A 16 -7.72 -6.34 -5.29
CA ILE A 16 -6.76 -5.67 -6.19
C ILE A 16 -6.70 -6.35 -7.57
N ARG A 17 -7.01 -7.66 -7.64
CA ARG A 17 -6.99 -8.42 -8.91
C ARG A 17 -7.94 -7.87 -9.98
N LYS A 18 -8.96 -7.10 -9.59
CA LYS A 18 -10.01 -6.64 -10.51
C LYS A 18 -9.77 -5.24 -11.09
N THR A 19 -8.89 -4.41 -10.52
CA THR A 19 -9.01 -2.96 -10.68
C THR A 19 -7.75 -2.21 -11.13
N CYS A 20 -6.90 -2.87 -11.93
CA CYS A 20 -5.78 -2.29 -12.71
C CYS A 20 -4.39 -2.31 -12.04
N GLY A 21 -3.42 -2.80 -12.83
CA GLY A 21 -1.99 -2.43 -12.76
C GLY A 21 -1.20 -2.81 -11.50
N PRO A 22 0.15 -2.72 -11.55
CA PRO A 22 0.95 -2.75 -10.35
C PRO A 22 0.64 -1.51 -9.50
N ALA A 23 0.16 -1.72 -8.29
CA ALA A 23 -0.07 -0.65 -7.35
C ALA A 23 1.24 -0.21 -6.66
N PRO A 24 1.38 1.07 -6.29
CA PRO A 24 2.44 1.47 -5.39
C PRO A 24 2.35 0.71 -4.07
N MET A 25 3.50 0.28 -3.57
CA MET A 25 3.61 -0.47 -2.32
C MET A 25 4.78 0.07 -1.51
N ALA A 26 4.66 -0.02 -0.19
CA ALA A 26 5.75 0.25 0.75
C ALA A 26 5.71 -0.76 1.90
N VAL A 27 6.86 -0.98 2.55
CA VAL A 27 6.97 -1.86 3.72
C VAL A 27 7.45 -1.03 4.90
N SER A 28 6.77 -1.12 6.04
CA SER A 28 7.16 -0.47 7.28
C SER A 28 8.23 -1.27 8.04
N PRO A 29 8.92 -0.66 9.02
CA PRO A 29 9.95 -1.35 9.81
C PRO A 29 9.46 -2.59 10.59
N ASP A 30 8.18 -2.65 10.92
CA ASP A 30 7.53 -3.81 11.57
C ASP A 30 7.16 -4.94 10.59
N GLY A 31 7.30 -4.70 9.29
CA GLY A 31 7.03 -5.68 8.24
C GLY A 31 5.61 -5.60 7.66
N ASP A 32 4.78 -4.64 8.07
CA ASP A 32 3.51 -4.43 7.36
C ASP A 32 3.76 -3.93 5.94
N VAL A 33 2.95 -4.42 5.00
CA VAL A 33 2.96 -3.98 3.60
C VAL A 33 1.74 -3.11 3.35
N PHE A 34 1.98 -1.88 2.90
CA PHE A 34 0.94 -0.97 2.45
C PHE A 34 0.83 -1.04 0.93
N ILE A 35 -0.37 -1.24 0.41
CA ILE A 35 -0.64 -1.29 -1.03
C ILE A 35 -1.90 -0.50 -1.37
N ASN A 36 -1.85 0.28 -2.44
CA ASN A 36 -3.03 0.97 -2.95
C ASN A 36 -3.91 -0.01 -3.76
N ALA A 37 -5.18 -0.16 -3.45
CA ALA A 37 -6.03 -1.14 -4.14
C ALA A 37 -6.59 -0.66 -5.49
N ASN A 38 -6.39 0.62 -5.84
CA ASN A 38 -6.96 1.28 -7.02
C ASN A 38 -8.43 0.86 -7.28
N ASP A 39 -9.25 0.85 -6.23
CA ASP A 39 -10.51 0.09 -6.20
C ASP A 39 -11.77 0.91 -6.52
N ALA A 40 -11.63 2.22 -6.79
CA ALA A 40 -12.76 3.06 -7.21
C ALA A 40 -12.38 4.11 -8.29
N PRO A 41 -13.39 4.71 -8.95
CA PRO A 41 -13.16 5.60 -10.08
C PRO A 41 -12.60 6.97 -9.66
N TYR A 42 -11.66 7.48 -10.45
CA TYR A 42 -11.15 8.86 -10.38
C TYR A 42 -12.29 9.92 -10.31
N PRO A 43 -12.14 11.05 -9.58
CA PRO A 43 -10.94 11.53 -8.88
C PRO A 43 -10.82 11.15 -7.40
N TYR A 44 -11.77 10.39 -6.86
CA TYR A 44 -11.82 10.03 -5.45
C TYR A 44 -12.17 8.56 -5.29
N GLY A 45 -11.37 7.84 -4.51
CA GLY A 45 -11.70 6.48 -4.10
C GLY A 45 -10.59 5.48 -4.38
N TYR A 46 -9.37 5.78 -3.95
CA TYR A 46 -8.40 4.73 -3.74
C TYR A 46 -8.33 4.36 -2.27
N SER A 47 -8.43 3.07 -1.98
CA SER A 47 -8.18 2.55 -0.65
C SER A 47 -6.71 2.15 -0.48
N LEU A 48 -6.20 2.38 0.73
CA LEU A 48 -4.94 1.85 1.20
C LEU A 48 -5.24 0.57 1.96
N LEU A 49 -4.65 -0.53 1.53
CA LEU A 49 -4.66 -1.76 2.31
C LEU A 49 -3.37 -1.84 3.13
N ARG A 50 -3.50 -2.28 4.38
CA ARG A 50 -2.40 -2.74 5.21
C ARG A 50 -2.45 -4.26 5.23
N ILE A 51 -1.31 -4.89 5.02
CA ILE A 51 -1.14 -6.35 5.05
C ILE A 51 -0.10 -6.66 6.11
N ASP A 52 -0.48 -7.43 7.13
CA ASP A 52 0.42 -7.82 8.20
C ASP A 52 1.44 -8.88 7.73
N PRO A 53 2.50 -9.18 8.51
CA PRO A 53 3.49 -10.20 8.16
C PRO A 53 2.93 -11.63 8.01
N ASN A 54 1.70 -11.88 8.48
CA ASN A 54 1.01 -13.16 8.34
C ASN A 54 0.14 -13.22 7.08
N GLY A 55 0.08 -12.13 6.30
CA GLY A 55 -0.72 -12.01 5.08
C GLY A 55 -2.18 -11.63 5.33
N ASN A 56 -2.58 -11.27 6.55
CA ASN A 56 -3.90 -10.73 6.82
C ASN A 56 -3.95 -9.29 6.31
N TYR A 57 -5.04 -8.89 5.67
CA TYR A 57 -5.19 -7.54 5.14
C TYR A 57 -6.45 -6.83 5.64
N GLU A 58 -6.35 -5.52 5.77
CA GLU A 58 -7.44 -4.62 6.13
C GLU A 58 -7.37 -3.31 5.34
N THR A 59 -8.50 -2.62 5.21
CA THR A 59 -8.50 -1.23 4.71
C THR A 59 -7.96 -0.31 5.80
N TYR A 60 -6.77 0.24 5.56
CA TYR A 60 -6.07 1.14 6.47
C TYR A 60 -6.52 2.58 6.33
N ALA A 61 -6.71 3.03 5.09
CA ALA A 61 -7.21 4.36 4.78
C ALA A 61 -8.08 4.33 3.52
N SER A 62 -8.96 5.31 3.40
CA SER A 62 -9.80 5.56 2.24
C SER A 62 -9.59 6.98 1.75
N GLU A 63 -10.07 7.26 0.54
CA GLU A 63 -10.02 8.61 -0.05
C GLU A 63 -8.58 9.12 -0.28
N ILE A 64 -7.63 8.22 -0.55
CA ILE A 64 -6.33 8.64 -1.12
C ILE A 64 -6.62 9.44 -2.38
N TYR A 65 -6.00 10.61 -2.46
CA TYR A 65 -6.26 11.57 -3.51
C TYR A 65 -5.50 11.20 -4.79
N GLY A 66 -5.84 11.87 -5.90
CA GLY A 66 -5.03 11.84 -7.12
C GLY A 66 -4.91 10.46 -7.77
N ASP A 67 -3.85 10.26 -8.57
CA ASP A 67 -3.48 9.00 -9.23
C ASP A 67 -2.12 8.53 -8.68
N PRO A 68 -2.08 7.50 -7.81
CA PRO A 68 -0.92 7.17 -7.01
C PRO A 68 0.12 6.37 -7.81
N LEU A 69 1.38 6.79 -7.73
CA LEU A 69 2.49 6.30 -8.56
C LEU A 69 3.59 5.57 -7.77
N GLY A 70 3.81 5.98 -6.52
CA GLY A 70 4.92 5.49 -5.69
C GLY A 70 4.62 5.70 -4.21
N ALA A 71 5.18 4.85 -3.37
CA ALA A 71 4.98 4.90 -1.93
C ALA A 71 6.29 4.62 -1.17
N VAL A 72 6.51 5.31 -0.05
CA VAL A 72 7.64 5.06 0.87
C VAL A 72 7.23 5.28 2.32
N VAL A 73 7.69 4.38 3.21
CA VAL A 73 7.57 4.57 4.66
C VAL A 73 8.82 5.29 5.17
N SER A 74 8.65 6.25 6.08
CA SER A 74 9.76 6.92 6.75
C SER A 74 10.57 5.93 7.58
N SER A 75 11.87 6.17 7.72
CA SER A 75 12.77 5.27 8.46
C SER A 75 12.41 5.10 9.93
N ASP A 76 11.72 6.08 10.51
CA ASP A 76 11.19 6.04 11.88
C ASP A 76 9.84 5.30 11.99
N GLY A 77 9.29 4.81 10.88
CA GLY A 77 8.02 4.08 10.84
C GLY A 77 6.78 4.95 11.10
N GLN A 78 6.91 6.27 11.23
CA GLN A 78 5.79 7.14 11.63
C GLN A 78 4.91 7.61 10.47
N TRP A 79 5.43 7.58 9.24
CA TRP A 79 4.77 8.20 8.09
C TRP A 79 4.88 7.33 6.84
N LEU A 80 3.80 7.28 6.08
CA LEU A 80 3.76 6.81 4.71
C LEU A 80 3.57 8.02 3.78
N TYR A 81 4.41 8.11 2.76
CA TYR A 81 4.29 9.12 1.70
C TYR A 81 3.88 8.44 0.41
N ILE A 82 2.85 8.97 -0.25
CA ILE A 82 2.37 8.48 -1.54
C ILE A 82 2.46 9.62 -2.55
N SER A 83 3.20 9.41 -3.63
CA SER A 83 3.29 10.38 -4.72
C SER A 83 2.12 10.19 -5.68
N GLU A 84 1.49 11.28 -6.09
CA GLU A 84 0.33 11.30 -6.96
C GLU A 84 0.50 12.30 -8.11
N ASN A 85 -0.40 12.26 -9.09
CA ASN A 85 -0.49 13.31 -10.12
C ASN A 85 -0.77 14.69 -9.50
N GLY A 86 0.29 15.46 -9.25
CA GLY A 86 0.23 16.85 -8.80
C GLY A 86 0.24 17.06 -7.27
N ALA A 87 0.36 15.99 -6.47
CA ALA A 87 0.35 16.05 -5.01
C ALA A 87 1.21 14.94 -4.36
N ILE A 88 1.38 15.03 -3.04
CA ILE A 88 1.95 13.96 -2.21
C ILE A 88 1.10 13.85 -0.95
N ASP A 89 0.49 12.69 -0.73
CA ASP A 89 -0.19 12.36 0.51
C ASP A 89 0.84 11.99 1.58
N LYS A 90 0.65 12.53 2.80
CA LYS A 90 1.42 12.18 4.00
C LYS A 90 0.47 11.58 5.02
N ILE A 91 0.59 10.27 5.22
CA ILE A 91 -0.32 9.47 6.03
C ILE A 91 0.39 9.04 7.33
N PRO A 92 -0.16 9.31 8.52
CA PRO A 92 0.39 8.80 9.77
C PRO A 92 0.24 7.27 9.84
N LEU A 93 1.31 6.59 10.25
CA LEU A 93 1.26 5.17 10.59
C LEU A 93 0.95 5.04 12.09
N ILE A 94 -0.19 4.41 12.40
CA ILE A 94 -0.64 4.20 13.78
C ILE A 94 -0.20 2.80 14.21
N GLY A 95 0.66 2.74 15.24
CA GLY A 95 1.12 1.49 15.83
C GLY A 95 2.53 1.12 15.39
N SER A 96 3.52 1.71 16.05
CA SER A 96 4.89 1.18 16.10
C SER A 96 5.37 1.28 17.55
N ASP A 97 4.62 0.65 18.46
CA ASP A 97 5.00 0.45 19.86
C ASP A 97 5.58 -0.96 20.04
#